data_AF-M9RGY0-F1
#
_entry.id   AF-M9RGY0-F1
#
_cell.length_a   1.000
_cell.length_b   1.000
_cell.length_c   1.000
_cell.angle_alpha   90.00
_cell.angle_beta   90.00
_cell.angle_gamma   90.00
#
_symmetry.space_group_name_H-M   'P 1'
#
loop_
_entity.id
_entity.type
_entity.pdbx_description
1 polymer ?
#
loop_
_entity_poly.entity_id
_entity_poly.type
_entity_poly.pdbx_seq_one_letter_code
_entity_poly.pdbx_strand_id
1 'polypeptide(L)'
;MNMASDMTVTLRLPTRMLFERQALRLTSVAENGAFGIWPNHIDFVTALVPSVITLRLADGTEEIFGIDEGLLVKKGAKGRHCRTARGPWR
;
A
#
# COMPACT_ATOMS: atom_id res chain seq x y z
N MET A 1 23.42 4.79 7.04
CA MET A 1 22.33 4.45 6.10
C MET A 1 21.26 5.52 6.17
N ASN A 2 20.72 5.98 5.03
CA ASN A 2 19.59 6.91 5.00
C ASN A 2 18.30 6.12 5.23
N MET A 3 17.65 6.29 6.38
CA MET A 3 16.35 5.68 6.67
C MET A 3 15.25 6.67 6.30
N ALA A 4 14.30 6.26 5.47
CA ALA A 4 13.12 7.08 5.18
C ALA A 4 12.12 7.00 6.35
N SER A 5 11.53 8.14 6.73
CA SER A 5 10.46 8.26 7.74
C SER A 5 9.08 7.87 7.20
N ASP A 6 8.90 7.95 5.88
CA ASP A 6 7.64 7.75 5.17
C ASP A 6 7.88 7.13 3.78
N MET A 7 6.80 6.65 3.16
CA MET A 7 6.81 6.10 1.81
C MET A 7 5.59 6.57 1.02
N THR A 8 5.77 6.78 -0.28
CA THR A 8 4.64 7.11 -1.16
C THR A 8 3.89 5.84 -1.53
N VAL A 9 2.59 5.86 -1.29
CA VAL A 9 1.66 4.78 -1.58
C VAL A 9 0.74 5.27 -2.69
N THR A 10 0.66 4.49 -3.77
CA THR A 10 -0.17 4.76 -4.93
C THR A 10 -1.15 3.60 -5.14
N LEU A 11 -2.44 3.84 -4.95
CA LEU A 11 -3.49 2.88 -5.29
C LEU A 11 -3.98 3.16 -6.71
N ARG A 12 -3.91 2.13 -7.56
CA ARG A 12 -4.25 2.21 -8.98
C ARG A 12 -5.38 1.27 -9.32
N LEU A 13 -6.32 1.79 -10.08
CA LEU A 13 -7.29 1.00 -10.82
C LEU A 13 -6.69 0.68 -12.20
N PRO A 14 -7.22 -0.33 -12.91
CA PRO A 14 -6.74 -0.66 -14.26
C PRO A 14 -6.72 0.55 -15.21
N THR A 15 -7.70 1.46 -15.07
CA THR A 15 -7.90 2.59 -15.97
C THR A 15 -7.35 3.92 -15.47
N ARG A 16 -7.08 4.06 -14.15
CA ARG A 16 -6.66 5.35 -13.57
C ARG A 16 -5.95 5.20 -12.22
N MET A 17 -5.23 6.24 -11.83
CA MET A 17 -4.78 6.39 -10.45
C MET A 17 -5.97 6.81 -9.56
N LEU A 18 -6.17 6.11 -8.44
CA LEU A 18 -7.23 6.41 -7.49
C LEU A 18 -6.73 7.28 -6.34
N PHE A 19 -5.53 7.00 -5.84
CA PHE A 19 -4.95 7.67 -4.67
C PHE A 19 -3.43 7.67 -4.73
N GLU A 20 -2.81 8.74 -4.26
CA GLU A 20 -1.37 8.84 -4.06
C GLU A 20 -1.05 9.78 -2.89
N ARG A 21 -0.43 9.27 -1.81
CA ARG A 21 0.00 10.07 -0.64
C ARG A 21 1.21 9.46 0.07
N GLN A 22 1.83 10.24 0.97
CA GLN A 22 2.86 9.73 1.89
C GLN A 22 2.22 9.00 3.09
N ALA A 23 2.71 7.81 3.37
CA ALA A 23 2.26 6.96 4.47
C ALA A 23 3.43 6.48 5.33
N LEU A 24 3.16 6.37 6.63
CA LEU A 24 4.06 5.82 7.66
C LEU A 24 3.96 4.30 7.74
N ARG A 25 2.81 3.73 7.39
CA ARG A 25 2.59 2.28 7.25
C ARG A 25 1.37 1.97 6.39
N LEU A 26 1.37 0.77 5.82
CA LEU A 26 0.24 0.15 5.14
C LEU A 26 -0.03 -1.21 5.77
N THR A 27 -1.30 -1.55 6.05
CA THR A 27 -1.70 -2.91 6.45
C THR A 27 -2.76 -3.46 5.50
N SER A 28 -2.70 -4.76 5.21
CA SER A 28 -3.65 -5.45 4.34
C SER A 28 -3.64 -6.97 4.59
N VAL A 29 -4.43 -7.71 3.83
CA VAL A 29 -4.56 -9.17 3.93
C VAL A 29 -4.27 -9.80 2.57
N ALA A 30 -3.45 -10.86 2.59
CA ALA A 30 -3.18 -11.74 1.46
C ALA A 30 -3.64 -13.17 1.81
N GLU A 31 -3.48 -14.11 0.88
CA GLU A 31 -3.85 -15.53 1.09
C GLU A 31 -3.15 -16.15 2.31
N ASN A 32 -1.93 -15.70 2.65
CA ASN A 32 -1.16 -16.17 3.78
C ASN A 32 -1.44 -15.41 5.10
N GLY A 33 -2.44 -14.51 5.11
CA GLY A 33 -2.88 -13.77 6.28
C GLY A 33 -2.62 -12.26 6.22
N ALA A 34 -2.76 -11.61 7.38
CA ALA A 34 -2.60 -10.17 7.52
C ALA A 34 -1.12 -9.78 7.61
N PHE A 35 -0.76 -8.64 7.02
CA PHE A 35 0.61 -8.13 7.03
C PHE A 35 0.66 -6.59 7.06
N GLY A 36 1.83 -6.05 7.38
CA GLY A 36 2.11 -4.62 7.40
C GLY A 36 3.41 -4.26 6.69
N ILE A 37 3.41 -3.14 5.97
CA ILE A 37 4.56 -2.61 5.23
C ILE A 37 4.91 -1.22 5.78
N TRP A 38 6.18 -1.05 6.17
CA TRP A 38 6.76 0.21 6.63
C TRP A 38 7.76 0.77 5.61
N PRO A 39 8.14 2.05 5.75
CA PRO A 39 9.34 2.59 5.13
C PRO A 39 10.54 1.69 5.41
N ASN A 40 11.42 1.54 4.41
CA ASN A 40 12.61 0.69 4.47
C ASN A 40 12.36 -0.83 4.58
N HIS A 41 11.11 -1.28 4.47
CA HIS A 41 10.83 -2.70 4.23
C HIS A 41 11.48 -3.15 2.91
N ILE A 42 11.97 -4.39 2.88
CA ILE A 42 12.51 -5.02 1.68
C ILE A 42 11.49 -5.01 0.53
N ASP A 43 11.96 -5.19 -0.70
CA ASP A 43 11.07 -5.36 -1.84
C ASP A 43 10.14 -6.55 -1.57
N PHE A 44 8.84 -6.35 -1.79
CA PHE A 44 7.81 -7.32 -1.45
C PHE A 44 6.70 -7.29 -2.50
N VAL A 45 6.23 -8.47 -2.89
CA VAL A 45 5.11 -8.61 -3.82
C VAL A 45 4.17 -9.69 -3.30
N THR A 46 2.87 -9.39 -3.31
CA THR A 46 1.85 -10.38 -2.96
C THR A 46 0.53 -10.07 -3.67
N ALA A 47 -0.20 -11.13 -4.00
CA ALA A 47 -1.61 -11.01 -4.35
C ALA A 47 -2.41 -10.66 -3.07
N LEU A 48 -3.39 -9.79 -3.23
CA LEU A 48 -4.34 -9.39 -2.20
C LEU A 48 -5.66 -10.11 -2.45
N VAL A 49 -6.25 -10.60 -1.36
CA VAL A 49 -7.60 -11.19 -1.34
C VAL A 49 -8.64 -10.09 -1.04
N PRO A 50 -9.95 -10.35 -1.23
CA PRO A 50 -11.00 -9.40 -0.85
C PRO A 50 -10.85 -9.00 0.62
N SER A 51 -10.53 -7.73 0.85
CA SER A 51 -10.11 -7.25 2.16
C SER A 51 -10.08 -5.72 2.23
N VAL A 52 -9.54 -5.20 3.33
CA VAL A 52 -9.37 -3.77 3.57
C VAL A 52 -7.88 -3.43 3.57
N ILE A 53 -7.52 -2.34 2.89
CA ILE A 53 -6.22 -1.70 3.03
C ILE A 53 -6.37 -0.52 4.00
N THR A 54 -5.52 -0.45 5.01
CA THR A 54 -5.43 0.70 5.92
C THR A 54 -4.08 1.38 5.80
N LEU A 55 -4.08 2.70 5.64
CA LEU A 55 -2.89 3.53 5.55
C LEU A 55 -2.84 4.52 6.70
N ARG A 56 -1.74 4.51 7.46
CA ARG A 56 -1.44 5.62 8.37
C ARG A 56 -0.67 6.67 7.59
N LEU A 57 -1.25 7.84 7.38
CA LEU A 57 -0.63 8.91 6.60
C LEU A 57 0.38 9.71 7.42
N ALA A 58 1.27 10.41 6.71
CA ALA A 58 2.30 11.25 7.35
C ALA A 58 1.72 12.47 8.08
N ASP A 59 0.51 12.92 7.72
CA ASP A 59 -0.22 14.00 8.40
C ASP A 59 -0.95 13.52 9.69
N GLY A 60 -0.82 12.24 10.04
CA GLY A 60 -1.45 11.64 11.21
C GLY A 60 -2.89 11.18 10.97
N THR A 61 -3.44 11.33 9.76
CA THR A 61 -4.74 10.78 9.40
C THR A 61 -4.64 9.30 9.01
N GLU A 62 -5.79 8.65 8.89
CA GLU A 62 -5.90 7.26 8.44
C GLU A 62 -6.84 7.18 7.25
N GLU A 63 -6.42 6.45 6.22
CA GLU A 63 -7.22 6.18 5.03
C GLU A 63 -7.49 4.67 4.93
N ILE A 64 -8.72 4.34 4.55
CA ILE A 64 -9.21 2.96 4.51
C ILE A 64 -9.83 2.71 3.14
N PHE A 65 -9.45 1.61 2.50
CA PHE A 65 -9.94 1.24 1.17
C PHE A 65 -10.44 -0.20 1.17
N GLY A 66 -11.67 -0.42 0.70
CA GLY A 66 -12.14 -1.75 0.33
C GLY A 66 -11.53 -2.19 -1.00
N ILE A 67 -11.01 -3.41 -1.03
CA ILE A 67 -10.50 -4.04 -2.24
C ILE A 67 -11.16 -5.40 -2.45
N ASP A 68 -11.39 -5.73 -3.71
CA ASP A 68 -11.89 -7.04 -4.14
C ASP A 68 -10.72 -7.99 -4.39
N GLU A 69 -9.76 -7.57 -5.19
CA GLU A 69 -8.56 -8.33 -5.48
C GLU A 69 -7.47 -7.36 -5.93
N GLY A 70 -6.22 -7.76 -5.83
CA GLY A 70 -5.17 -6.99 -6.48
C GLY A 70 -3.76 -7.50 -6.27
N LEU A 71 -2.79 -6.74 -6.77
CA LEU A 71 -1.37 -7.01 -6.54
C LEU A 71 -0.76 -5.86 -5.76
N LEU A 72 -0.18 -6.16 -4.59
CA LEU A 72 0.66 -5.22 -3.86
C LEU A 72 2.10 -5.41 -4.30
N VAL A 73 2.74 -4.31 -4.70
CA VAL A 73 4.16 -4.27 -5.01
C VAL A 73 4.82 -3.16 -4.21
N LYS A 74 5.71 -3.53 -3.29
CA LYS A 74 6.61 -2.64 -2.57
C LYS A 74 7.99 -2.69 -3.21
N LYS A 75 8.49 -1.53 -3.66
CA LYS A 75 9.85 -1.35 -4.18
C LYS A 75 10.66 -0.33 -3.36
N GLY A 76 11.98 -0.55 -3.30
CA GLY A 76 12.94 0.09 -2.41
C GLY A 76 13.22 1.59 -2.61
N ALA A 77 14.10 2.11 -1.75
CA ALA A 77 14.20 3.51 -1.30
C ALA A 77 14.38 4.62 -2.38
N LYS A 78 14.78 4.30 -3.61
CA LYS A 78 14.84 5.29 -4.72
C LYS A 78 13.52 5.44 -5.47
N GLY A 79 12.64 4.44 -5.37
CA GLY A 79 11.30 4.47 -5.93
C GLY A 79 10.30 4.21 -4.82
N ARG A 80 9.96 5.27 -4.07
CA ARG A 80 8.90 5.28 -3.06
C ARG A 80 7.55 4.99 -3.72
N HIS A 81 7.28 3.77 -4.13
CA HIS A 81 6.04 3.43 -4.81
C HIS A 81 5.60 2.09 -4.26
N CYS A 82 4.64 2.12 -3.35
CA CYS A 82 3.81 0.97 -3.08
C CYS A 82 2.64 1.03 -4.06
N ARG A 83 2.56 0.09 -5.01
CA ARG A 83 1.46 0.03 -5.98
C ARG A 83 0.50 -1.09 -5.60
N THR A 84 -0.77 -0.75 -5.54
CA THR A 84 -1.87 -1.73 -5.42
C THR A 84 -2.74 -1.62 -6.68
N ALA A 85 -3.03 -2.75 -7.33
CA ALA A 85 -3.77 -2.79 -8.59
C ALA A 85 -5.08 -3.56 -8.42
N ARG A 86 -6.21 -2.82 -8.40
CA ARG A 86 -7.66 -3.19 -8.30
C ARG A 86 -8.36 -3.05 -6.93
N GLY A 87 -9.60 -2.57 -7.03
CA GLY A 87 -10.62 -2.37 -6.00
C GLY A 87 -11.98 -2.08 -6.69
N PRO A 88 -13.11 -2.51 -6.11
CA PRO A 88 -13.98 -1.53 -5.45
C PRO A 88 -14.61 -2.05 -4.15
N TRP A 89 -14.66 -1.23 -3.09
CA TRP A 89 -15.85 -0.58 -2.49
C TRP A 89 -15.33 0.63 -1.68
N ARG A 90 -16.06 1.75 -1.72
CA ARG A 90 -15.69 3.01 -1.04
C ARG A 90 -15.76 2.88 0.48
#